data_AF-A0A8T4T875-F1
#
_entry.id   AF-A0A8T4T875-F1
#
_cell.length_a   1.000
_cell.length_b   1.000
_cell.length_c   1.000
_cell.angle_alpha   90.00
_cell.angle_beta   90.00
_cell.angle_gamma   90.00
#
_symmetry.space_group_name_H-M   'P 1'
#
loop_
_entity.id
_entity.type
_entity.pdbx_description
1 polymer ?
#
loop_
_entity_poly.entity_id
_entity_poly.type
_entity_poly.pdbx_seq_one_letter_code
_entity_poly.pdbx_strand_id
1 'polypeptide(L)'
;MERRIIRPEESRLEQLLSSVKLELQTLSWSSKFLGIFDFYFKPKCFERRSKLYEKLGIRHFKKFMFGGDYMNGFLRKLDPSHRMIGELGLSPTSYEGYTRLYETGHLLASFYGGSIIMENFREENNERAIAGILVNLATNIYPIMLQRYNRARIYRLLERKER
;
A
#
# COMPACT_ATOMS: atom_id res chain seq x y z
N MET A 1 -56.67 -15.57 -22.42
CA MET A 1 -55.34 -15.71 -21.78
C MET A 1 -54.28 -15.52 -22.88
N GLU A 2 -54.00 -14.27 -23.24
CA GLU A 2 -53.07 -13.94 -24.33
C GLU A 2 -51.61 -14.10 -23.87
N ARG A 3 -50.91 -15.09 -24.42
CA ARG A 3 -49.46 -15.18 -24.29
C ARG A 3 -48.83 -14.16 -25.23
N ARG A 4 -48.28 -13.07 -24.68
CA ARG A 4 -47.38 -12.18 -25.45
C ARG A 4 -46.18 -13.02 -25.92
N ILE A 5 -46.11 -13.26 -27.22
CA ILE A 5 -44.93 -13.82 -27.89
C ILE A 5 -43.89 -12.70 -27.89
N ILE A 6 -42.99 -12.71 -26.91
CA ILE A 6 -41.85 -11.79 -26.89
C ILE A 6 -41.02 -12.07 -28.14
N ARG A 7 -40.80 -11.05 -28.98
CA ARG A 7 -40.02 -11.22 -30.21
C ARG A 7 -38.56 -11.53 -29.83
N PRO A 8 -37.91 -12.55 -30.43
CA PRO A 8 -36.55 -12.96 -30.10
C PRO A 8 -35.50 -11.82 -30.17
N GLU A 9 -35.78 -10.80 -30.98
CA GLU A 9 -34.93 -9.63 -31.18
C GLU A 9 -34.96 -8.67 -29.98
N GLU A 10 -36.12 -8.46 -29.34
CA GLU A 10 -36.25 -7.62 -28.14
C GLU A 10 -35.46 -8.21 -26.97
N SER A 11 -35.48 -9.55 -26.82
CA SER A 11 -34.69 -10.26 -25.79
C SER A 11 -33.18 -10.10 -25.99
N ARG A 12 -32.69 -10.10 -27.24
CA ARG A 12 -31.26 -9.89 -27.55
C ARG A 12 -30.83 -8.45 -27.28
N LEU A 13 -31.68 -7.47 -27.60
CA LEU A 13 -31.42 -6.07 -27.34
C LEU A 13 -31.36 -5.78 -25.83
N GLU A 14 -32.27 -6.34 -25.04
CA GLU A 14 -32.23 -6.19 -23.58
C GLU A 14 -30.97 -6.85 -22.98
N GLN A 15 -30.57 -8.02 -23.47
CA GLN A 15 -29.33 -8.67 -23.06
C GLN A 15 -28.10 -7.81 -23.38
N LEU A 16 -28.00 -7.27 -24.60
CA LEU A 16 -26.92 -6.36 -25.01
C LEU A 16 -26.89 -5.08 -24.18
N LEU A 17 -28.05 -4.46 -23.91
CA LEU A 17 -28.12 -3.27 -23.08
C LEU A 17 -27.71 -3.56 -21.63
N SER A 18 -28.04 -4.75 -21.11
CA SER A 18 -27.63 -5.16 -19.77
C SER A 18 -26.13 -5.41 -19.67
N SER A 19 -25.50 -6.04 -20.68
CA SER A 19 -24.05 -6.28 -20.70
C SER A 19 -23.26 -4.97 -20.83
N VAL A 20 -23.69 -4.05 -21.71
CA VAL A 20 -23.06 -2.73 -21.86
C VAL A 20 -23.19 -1.90 -20.58
N LYS A 21 -24.35 -1.91 -19.92
CA LYS A 21 -24.51 -1.24 -18.61
C LYS A 21 -23.58 -1.83 -17.55
N LEU A 22 -23.44 -3.16 -17.52
CA LEU A 22 -22.53 -3.83 -16.60
C LEU A 22 -21.07 -3.42 -16.85
N GLU A 23 -20.62 -3.39 -18.11
CA GLU A 23 -19.27 -2.94 -18.48
C GLU A 23 -19.02 -1.47 -18.11
N LEU A 24 -19.97 -0.58 -18.39
CA LEU A 24 -19.85 0.84 -18.00
C LEU A 24 -19.80 1.01 -16.48
N GLN A 25 -20.60 0.21 -15.76
CA GLN A 25 -20.56 0.19 -14.31
C GLN A 25 -19.23 -0.35 -13.78
N THR A 26 -18.71 -1.46 -14.31
CA THR A 26 -17.41 -2.01 -13.88
C THR A 26 -16.27 -1.04 -14.17
N LEU A 27 -16.27 -0.34 -15.31
CA LEU A 27 -15.31 0.72 -15.63
C LEU A 27 -15.40 1.91 -14.66
N SER A 28 -16.62 2.35 -14.34
CA SER A 28 -16.87 3.42 -13.36
C SER A 28 -16.39 3.04 -11.96
N TRP A 29 -16.66 1.82 -11.53
CA TRP A 29 -16.18 1.29 -10.25
C TRP A 29 -14.65 1.18 -10.22
N SER A 30 -14.04 0.70 -11.30
CA SER A 30 -12.58 0.56 -11.43
C SER A 30 -11.89 1.92 -11.34
N SER A 31 -12.38 2.93 -12.05
CA SER A 31 -11.80 4.28 -12.01
C SER A 31 -11.93 4.93 -10.63
N LYS A 32 -13.08 4.80 -9.97
CA LYS A 32 -13.27 5.28 -8.59
C LYS A 32 -12.33 4.56 -7.62
N PHE A 33 -12.22 3.25 -7.73
CA PHE A 33 -11.34 2.43 -6.90
C PHE A 33 -9.87 2.85 -7.07
N LEU A 34 -9.39 2.97 -8.32
CA LEU A 34 -8.06 3.49 -8.62
C LEU A 34 -7.84 4.88 -8.04
N GLY A 35 -8.84 5.77 -8.15
CA GLY A 35 -8.77 7.12 -7.55
C GLY A 35 -8.65 7.12 -6.03
N ILE A 36 -9.35 6.21 -5.33
CA ILE A 36 -9.24 6.05 -3.87
C ILE A 36 -7.86 5.52 -3.48
N PHE A 37 -7.36 4.53 -4.22
CA PHE A 37 -6.03 3.96 -3.99
C PHE A 37 -4.94 5.00 -4.20
N ASP A 38 -4.99 5.73 -5.31
CA ASP A 38 -4.06 6.82 -5.58
C ASP A 38 -4.14 7.92 -4.52
N PHE A 39 -5.35 8.28 -4.10
CA PHE A 39 -5.53 9.22 -3.00
C PHE A 39 -4.84 8.70 -1.73
N TYR A 40 -5.05 7.44 -1.34
CA TYR A 40 -4.45 6.85 -0.15
C TYR A 40 -2.91 6.88 -0.19
N PHE A 41 -2.31 6.40 -1.28
CA PHE A 41 -0.85 6.27 -1.39
C PHE A 41 -0.13 7.59 -1.60
N LYS A 42 -0.80 8.61 -2.15
CA LYS A 42 -0.21 9.94 -2.34
C LYS A 42 0.24 10.54 -1.00
N PRO A 43 1.49 11.02 -0.89
CA PRO A 43 1.97 11.68 0.32
C PRO A 43 1.07 12.84 0.75
N LYS A 44 0.63 12.80 2.00
CA LYS A 44 -0.20 13.84 2.62
C LYS A 44 0.65 15.05 3.02
N CYS A 45 0.01 16.20 3.22
CA CYS A 45 0.71 17.45 3.54
C CYS A 45 1.62 17.34 4.77
N PHE A 46 1.20 16.59 5.80
CA PHE A 46 2.01 16.37 7.00
C PHE A 46 3.21 15.43 6.76
N GLU A 47 3.12 14.54 5.77
CA GLU A 47 4.18 13.58 5.42
C GLU A 47 5.26 14.22 4.54
N ARG A 48 4.91 15.27 3.78
CA ARG A 48 5.83 15.98 2.88
C ARG A 48 7.06 16.52 3.59
N ARG A 49 6.98 16.85 4.89
CA ARG A 49 8.16 17.31 5.67
C ARG A 49 8.90 16.16 6.36
N SER A 50 8.35 14.95 6.36
CA SER A 50 8.87 13.74 7.03
C SER A 50 9.13 13.84 8.55
N LYS A 51 8.98 15.03 9.17
CA LYS A 51 9.23 15.28 10.59
C LYS A 51 8.40 14.42 11.53
N LEU A 52 7.16 14.10 11.17
CA LEU A 52 6.30 13.23 11.98
C LEU A 52 6.93 11.84 12.14
N TYR A 53 7.28 11.21 11.03
CA TYR A 53 7.92 9.90 11.01
C TYR A 53 9.28 9.90 11.71
N GLU A 54 10.04 10.98 11.58
CA GLU A 54 11.30 11.13 12.29
C GLU A 54 11.13 11.17 13.81
N LYS A 55 10.11 11.90 14.30
CA LYS A 55 9.75 11.93 15.73
C LYS A 55 9.27 10.58 16.24
N LEU A 56 8.56 9.82 15.40
CA LEU A 56 8.14 8.45 15.69
C LEU A 56 9.28 7.42 15.59
N GLY A 57 10.52 7.86 15.39
CA GLY A 57 11.68 6.97 15.42
C GLY A 57 11.89 6.16 14.14
N ILE A 58 11.21 6.47 13.03
CA ILE A 58 11.35 5.71 11.77
C ILE A 58 12.78 5.67 11.24
N ARG A 59 13.59 6.71 11.51
CA ARG A 59 15.03 6.68 11.18
C ARG A 59 15.80 5.63 11.96
N HIS A 60 15.47 5.42 13.24
CA HIS A 60 16.08 4.37 14.04
C HIS A 60 15.63 3.00 13.54
N PHE A 61 14.32 2.82 13.35
CA PHE A 61 13.76 1.59 12.80
C PHE A 61 14.40 1.21 11.46
N LYS A 62 14.52 2.18 10.53
CA LYS A 62 15.15 1.98 9.22
C LYS A 62 16.59 1.45 9.30
N LYS A 63 17.36 1.80 10.34
CA LYS A 63 18.76 1.35 10.46
C LYS A 63 18.85 -0.18 10.61
N PHE A 64 17.93 -0.77 11.36
CA PHE A 64 17.96 -2.18 11.75
C PHE A 64 17.19 -3.10 10.81
N MET A 65 16.31 -2.55 9.96
CA MET A 65 15.55 -3.36 9.01
C MET A 65 16.43 -3.98 7.93
N PHE A 66 15.99 -5.13 7.40
CA PHE A 66 16.54 -5.69 6.15
C PHE A 66 16.37 -4.68 5.01
N GLY A 67 17.43 -4.42 4.25
CA GLY A 67 17.46 -3.32 3.28
C GLY A 67 17.63 -1.93 3.91
N GLY A 68 17.88 -1.89 5.23
CA GLY A 68 18.08 -0.68 6.02
C GLY A 68 19.48 -0.09 5.93
N ASP A 69 19.74 0.95 6.72
CA ASP A 69 20.98 1.73 6.61
C ASP A 69 22.23 0.92 7.00
N TYR A 70 22.14 0.02 7.97
CA TYR A 70 23.27 -0.84 8.35
C TYR A 70 23.59 -1.88 7.30
N MET A 71 22.59 -2.59 6.79
CA MET A 71 22.78 -3.58 5.74
C MET A 71 23.33 -2.92 4.47
N ASN A 72 22.73 -1.81 4.02
CA ASN A 72 23.22 -1.07 2.86
C ASN A 72 24.61 -0.46 3.09
N GLY A 73 24.92 -0.05 4.33
CA GLY A 73 26.25 0.44 4.70
C GLY A 73 27.30 -0.66 4.65
N PHE A 74 26.96 -1.86 5.11
CA PHE A 74 27.81 -3.04 5.01
C PHE A 74 28.03 -3.44 3.53
N LEU A 75 26.96 -3.51 2.74
CA LEU A 75 27.05 -3.81 1.31
C LEU A 75 27.90 -2.77 0.57
N ARG A 76 27.78 -1.48 0.91
CA ARG A 76 28.64 -0.42 0.34
C ARG A 76 30.12 -0.53 0.71
N LYS A 77 30.45 -1.19 1.83
CA LYS A 77 31.86 -1.47 2.17
C LYS A 77 32.42 -2.60 1.32
N LEU A 78 31.58 -3.55 0.92
CA LEU A 78 31.96 -4.65 0.03
C LEU A 78 32.00 -4.20 -1.44
N ASP A 79 31.01 -3.42 -1.86
CA ASP A 79 30.91 -2.81 -3.18
C ASP A 79 30.55 -1.32 -3.06
N PRO A 80 31.51 -0.39 -3.24
CA PRO A 80 31.25 1.06 -3.19
C PRO A 80 30.23 1.56 -4.21
N SER A 81 30.02 0.82 -5.31
CA SER A 81 29.02 1.13 -6.33
C SER A 81 27.60 0.77 -5.87
N HIS A 82 27.46 0.05 -4.76
CA HIS A 82 26.17 -0.41 -4.25
C HIS A 82 25.17 0.71 -4.00
N ARG A 83 24.05 0.66 -4.71
CA ARG A 83 22.92 1.57 -4.55
C ARG A 83 21.64 0.75 -4.55
N MET A 84 20.93 0.71 -3.43
CA MET A 84 19.64 0.01 -3.33
C MET A 84 18.64 0.40 -4.44
N ILE A 85 18.60 1.68 -4.84
CA ILE A 85 17.72 2.17 -5.92
C ILE A 85 18.40 1.99 -7.30
N GLY A 86 19.73 2.02 -7.38
CA GLY A 86 20.49 1.95 -8.63
C GLY A 86 20.75 0.52 -9.14
N GLU A 87 21.01 -0.44 -8.26
CA GLU A 87 21.28 -1.84 -8.61
C GLU A 87 20.03 -2.62 -8.98
N LEU A 88 18.87 -2.29 -8.40
CA LEU A 88 17.59 -2.85 -8.84
C LEU A 88 17.18 -2.30 -10.23
N GLY A 89 17.96 -1.38 -10.83
CA GLY A 89 17.62 -0.70 -12.07
C GLY A 89 16.35 0.17 -11.98
N LEU A 90 15.91 0.48 -10.76
CA LEU A 90 14.61 1.10 -10.54
C LEU A 90 14.70 2.61 -10.71
N SER A 91 13.96 3.11 -11.69
CA SER A 91 13.63 4.53 -11.71
C SER A 91 12.97 4.93 -10.37
N PRO A 92 13.07 6.20 -9.94
CA PRO A 92 12.36 6.65 -8.75
C PRO A 92 10.85 6.33 -8.79
N THR A 93 10.26 6.31 -9.98
CA THR A 93 8.87 5.88 -10.23
C THR A 93 8.66 4.39 -9.96
N SER A 94 9.58 3.54 -10.41
CA SER A 94 9.49 2.10 -10.17
C SER A 94 9.60 1.78 -8.67
N TYR A 95 10.53 2.45 -7.96
CA TYR A 95 10.65 2.29 -6.51
C TYR A 95 9.40 2.78 -5.77
N GLU A 96 8.74 3.86 -6.24
CA GLU A 96 7.45 4.30 -5.71
C GLU A 96 6.40 3.18 -5.76
N GLY A 97 6.30 2.49 -6.89
CA GLY A 97 5.42 1.32 -7.04
C GLY A 97 5.73 0.21 -6.05
N TYR A 98 7.01 -0.11 -5.82
CA TYR A 98 7.41 -1.07 -4.78
C TYR A 98 6.95 -0.65 -3.39
N THR A 99 7.09 0.64 -3.03
CA THR A 99 6.62 1.09 -1.70
C THR A 99 5.12 0.88 -1.53
N ARG A 100 4.30 1.05 -2.58
CA ARG A 100 2.86 0.77 -2.54
C ARG A 100 2.57 -0.71 -2.35
N LEU A 101 3.28 -1.57 -3.08
CA LEU A 101 3.10 -3.02 -3.00
C LEU A 101 3.43 -3.54 -1.59
N TYR A 102 4.59 -3.16 -1.05
CA TYR A 102 5.00 -3.56 0.31
C TYR A 102 4.06 -3.00 1.38
N GLU A 103 3.63 -1.74 1.26
CA GLU A 103 2.64 -1.16 2.16
C GLU A 103 1.30 -1.90 2.11
N THR A 104 0.83 -2.28 0.92
CA THR A 104 -0.39 -3.08 0.75
C THR A 104 -0.28 -4.41 1.48
N GLY A 105 0.84 -5.12 1.31
CA GLY A 105 1.08 -6.39 2.01
C GLY A 105 1.01 -6.23 3.53
N HIS A 106 1.69 -5.22 4.08
CA HIS A 106 1.66 -4.96 5.52
C HIS A 106 0.29 -4.46 6.02
N LEU A 107 -0.48 -3.73 5.21
CA LEU A 107 -1.84 -3.34 5.56
C LEU A 107 -2.74 -4.58 5.71
N LEU A 108 -2.72 -5.47 4.73
CA LEU A 108 -3.49 -6.71 4.78
C LEU A 108 -3.08 -7.59 5.98
N ALA A 109 -1.77 -7.76 6.19
CA ALA A 109 -1.24 -8.47 7.36
C ALA A 109 -1.63 -7.80 8.69
N SER A 110 -1.67 -6.46 8.73
CA SER A 110 -2.10 -5.71 9.91
C SER A 110 -3.58 -5.92 10.23
N PHE A 111 -4.44 -5.95 9.21
CA PHE A 111 -5.86 -6.23 9.41
C PHE A 111 -6.08 -7.65 9.91
N TYR A 112 -5.38 -8.62 9.31
CA TYR A 112 -5.43 -10.01 9.76
C TYR A 112 -4.93 -10.15 11.21
N GLY A 113 -3.76 -9.60 11.54
CA GLY A 113 -3.23 -9.58 12.91
C GLY A 113 -4.17 -8.87 13.89
N GLY A 114 -4.80 -7.77 13.47
CA GLY A 114 -5.85 -7.09 14.23
C GLY A 114 -7.02 -7.98 14.60
N SER A 115 -7.50 -8.81 13.67
CA SER A 115 -8.59 -9.75 13.95
C SER A 115 -8.21 -10.80 15.01
N ILE A 116 -6.98 -11.31 14.96
CA ILE A 116 -6.46 -12.25 15.98
C ILE A 116 -6.37 -11.56 17.34
N ILE A 117 -5.87 -10.31 17.40
CA ILE A 117 -5.82 -9.53 18.65
C ILE A 117 -7.22 -9.34 19.24
N MET A 118 -8.20 -9.00 18.40
CA MET A 118 -9.59 -8.82 18.84
C MET A 118 -10.18 -10.11 19.40
N GLU A 119 -9.88 -11.25 18.79
CA GLU A 119 -10.33 -12.55 19.30
C GLU A 119 -9.70 -12.87 20.66
N ASN A 120 -8.41 -12.61 20.85
CA ASN A 120 -7.77 -12.80 22.15
C ASN A 120 -8.38 -11.92 23.25
N PHE A 121 -8.81 -10.69 22.93
CA PHE A 121 -9.55 -9.87 23.90
C PHE A 121 -10.93 -10.47 24.24
N ARG A 122 -11.62 -11.06 23.26
CA ARG A 122 -12.92 -11.73 23.50
C ARG A 122 -12.79 -12.97 24.37
N GLU A 123 -11.68 -13.69 24.22
CA GLU A 123 -11.33 -14.85 25.07
C GLU A 123 -10.70 -14.45 26.42
N GLU A 124 -10.70 -13.15 26.76
CA GLU A 124 -10.09 -12.59 27.98
C GLU A 124 -8.58 -12.87 28.11
N ASN A 125 -7.92 -13.25 27.01
CA ASN A 125 -6.49 -13.51 26.95
C ASN A 125 -5.68 -12.23 26.71
N ASN A 126 -5.69 -11.37 27.72
CA ASN A 126 -5.09 -10.03 27.64
C ASN A 126 -3.57 -10.07 27.35
N GLU A 127 -2.85 -11.05 27.88
CA GLU A 127 -1.40 -11.19 27.64
C GLU A 127 -1.09 -11.43 26.17
N ARG A 128 -1.79 -12.38 25.54
CA ARG A 128 -1.63 -12.66 24.10
C ARG A 128 -2.10 -11.50 23.24
N ALA A 129 -3.18 -10.82 23.62
CA ALA A 129 -3.66 -9.65 22.90
C ALA A 129 -2.62 -8.52 22.92
N ILE A 130 -2.03 -8.23 24.09
CA ILE A 130 -0.96 -7.21 24.24
C ILE A 130 0.28 -7.60 23.43
N ALA A 131 0.72 -8.86 23.52
CA ALA A 131 1.85 -9.35 22.72
C ALA A 131 1.56 -9.22 21.21
N GLY A 132 0.34 -9.55 20.79
CA GLY A 132 -0.13 -9.39 19.42
C GLY A 132 -0.09 -7.93 18.95
N ILE A 133 -0.51 -6.99 19.78
CA ILE A 133 -0.42 -5.54 19.48
C ILE A 133 1.04 -5.14 19.25
N LEU A 134 1.96 -5.53 20.13
CA LEU A 134 3.37 -5.18 20.02
C LEU A 134 3.99 -5.75 18.74
N VAL A 135 3.71 -7.03 18.44
CA VAL A 135 4.17 -7.68 17.22
C VAL A 135 3.60 -6.97 15.99
N ASN A 136 2.29 -6.74 15.93
CA ASN A 136 1.63 -6.09 14.80
C ASN A 136 2.15 -4.66 14.58
N LEU A 137 2.41 -3.93 15.66
CA LEU A 137 3.01 -2.61 15.60
C LEU A 137 4.41 -2.68 14.96
N ALA A 138 5.27 -3.59 15.44
CA ALA A 138 6.65 -3.71 14.97
C ALA A 138 6.77 -4.26 13.55
N THR A 139 5.95 -5.24 13.16
CA THR A 139 6.09 -5.99 11.91
C THR A 139 5.18 -5.50 10.78
N ASN A 140 4.15 -4.71 11.08
CA ASN A 140 3.25 -4.18 10.06
C ASN A 140 3.15 -2.65 10.09
N ILE A 141 2.82 -2.06 11.23
CA ILE A 141 2.59 -0.61 11.32
C ILE A 141 3.88 0.18 11.08
N TYR A 142 4.99 -0.19 11.71
CA TYR A 142 6.29 0.46 11.47
C TYR A 142 6.78 0.31 10.02
N PRO A 143 6.69 -0.87 9.39
CA PRO A 143 6.95 -1.01 7.96
C PRO A 143 6.05 -0.15 7.07
N ILE A 144 4.73 -0.05 7.34
CA ILE A 144 3.83 0.88 6.61
C ILE A 144 4.35 2.31 6.71
N MET A 145 4.67 2.77 7.92
CA MET A 145 5.23 4.11 8.15
C MET A 145 6.56 4.31 7.43
N LEU A 146 7.42 3.28 7.39
CA LEU A 146 8.69 3.32 6.67
C LEU A 146 8.49 3.46 5.15
N GLN A 147 7.54 2.72 4.56
CA GLN A 147 7.23 2.84 3.13
C GLN A 147 6.69 4.23 2.80
N ARG A 148 5.78 4.77 3.62
CA ARG A 148 5.26 6.14 3.48
C ARG A 148 6.35 7.20 3.63
N TYR A 149 7.25 7.04 4.60
CA TYR A 149 8.40 7.91 4.79
C TYR A 149 9.33 7.92 3.57
N ASN A 150 9.67 6.74 3.04
CA ASN A 150 10.52 6.62 1.85
C ASN A 150 9.84 7.22 0.61
N ARG A 151 8.55 6.95 0.39
CA ARG A 151 7.78 7.51 -0.72
C ARG A 151 7.70 9.04 -0.67
N ALA A 152 7.41 9.62 0.49
CA ALA A 152 7.40 11.07 0.66
C ALA A 152 8.75 11.72 0.30
N ARG A 153 9.87 11.04 0.56
CA ARG A 153 11.21 11.51 0.15
C ARG A 153 11.40 11.47 -1.36
N ILE A 154 10.94 10.42 -2.03
CA ILE A 154 11.07 10.26 -3.48
C ILE A 154 10.27 11.32 -4.23
N TYR A 155 9.03 11.57 -3.82
CA TYR A 155 8.23 12.65 -4.40
C TYR A 155 8.95 14.00 -4.34
N ARG A 156 9.62 14.32 -3.22
CA ARG A 156 10.42 15.55 -3.11
C ARG A 156 11.63 15.57 -4.05
N LEU A 157 12.25 14.43 -4.31
CA LEU A 157 13.38 14.36 -5.24
C LEU A 157 12.91 14.54 -6.68
N LEU A 158 11.77 13.95 -7.05
CA LEU A 158 11.15 14.13 -8.36
C LEU A 158 10.70 15.58 -8.59
N GLU A 159 9.96 16.18 -7.64
CA GLU A 159 9.52 17.58 -7.70
C GLU A 159 10.69 18.59 -7.83
N ARG A 160 11.89 18.22 -7.39
CA ARG A 160 13.11 19.06 -7.53
C ARG A 160 13.80 18.91 -8.88
N LYS A 161 13.65 17.77 -9.56
CA LYS A 161 14.27 17.51 -10.87
C LYS A 161 13.48 18.16 -12.01
N GLU A 162 12.18 18.37 -11.81
CA GLU A 162 11.27 19.00 -12.76
C GLU A 162 11.30 20.55 -12.71
N ARG A 163 11.97 21.14 -11.72
CA ARG A 163 12.20 22.59 -11.60
C ARG A 163 13.58 22.95 -12.12
#